data_AF-A0A0A7LLY2-F1
#
_entry.id   AF-A0A0A7LLY2-F1
#
_cell.length_a   1.000
_cell.length_b   1.000
_cell.length_c   1.000
_cell.angle_alpha   90.00
_cell.angle_beta   90.00
_cell.angle_gamma   90.00
#
_symmetry.space_group_name_H-M   'P 1'
#
loop_
_entity.id
_entity.type
_entity.pdbx_description
1 polymer ?
#
loop_
_entity_poly.entity_id
_entity_poly.type
_entity_poly.pdbx_seq_one_letter_code
_entity_poly.pdbx_strand_id
1 'polypeptide(L)'
;MFSIAPGAFTCIPMKKIFYCLIGSAFAFTACEKVDIAKDSPKCIKQKAVDLKEAPCESDVNIKEYFFQGKLVYVLNPGDCIADASAEVIDGNCNSLGYLGGFGGNTKINDEDFSKAEYKRTIWEK
;
A
#
# COMPACT_ATOMS: atom_id res chain seq x y z
N MET A 1 -21.70 -1.69 58.17
CA MET A 1 -22.94 -1.54 57.40
C MET A 1 -23.30 -2.92 56.89
N PHE A 2 -24.45 -3.47 57.34
CA PHE A 2 -25.30 -4.55 56.77
C PHE A 2 -24.66 -5.59 55.82
N SER A 3 -24.97 -6.89 55.79
CA SER A 3 -25.91 -7.79 56.47
C SER A 3 -25.84 -9.15 55.73
N ILE A 4 -26.02 -10.27 56.43
CA ILE A 4 -26.75 -11.51 56.03
C ILE A 4 -26.33 -12.29 54.74
N ALA A 5 -25.67 -13.44 54.98
CA ALA A 5 -26.03 -14.83 54.58
C ALA A 5 -26.06 -15.28 53.07
N PRO A 6 -26.40 -16.56 52.72
CA PRO A 6 -25.46 -17.55 52.14
C PRO A 6 -25.93 -18.21 50.80
N GLY A 7 -25.10 -19.10 50.23
CA GLY A 7 -25.49 -20.05 49.17
C GLY A 7 -24.87 -19.74 47.79
N ALA A 8 -24.40 -20.69 46.98
CA ALA A 8 -24.65 -22.12 46.94
C ALA A 8 -23.42 -22.88 46.40
N PHE A 9 -23.16 -24.05 46.98
CA PHE A 9 -22.40 -25.11 46.33
C PHE A 9 -23.28 -25.75 45.26
N THR A 10 -22.81 -25.83 44.02
CA THR A 10 -23.15 -26.94 43.12
C THR A 10 -21.89 -27.43 42.42
N CYS A 11 -21.60 -28.72 42.61
CA CYS A 11 -20.52 -29.44 41.98
C CYS A 11 -20.88 -29.72 40.51
N ILE A 12 -20.05 -29.28 39.56
CA ILE A 12 -20.12 -29.76 38.17
C ILE A 12 -19.16 -30.95 38.04
N PRO A 13 -19.60 -32.11 37.52
CA PRO A 13 -18.82 -33.34 37.51
C PRO A 13 -17.57 -33.25 36.63
N MET A 14 -16.46 -33.73 37.18
CA MET A 14 -15.23 -34.06 36.47
C MET A 14 -15.54 -34.99 35.29
N LYS A 15 -15.44 -34.49 34.06
CA LYS A 15 -15.30 -35.34 32.88
C LYS A 15 -14.03 -34.95 32.14
N LYS A 16 -12.96 -35.65 32.53
CA LYS A 16 -11.69 -35.85 31.82
C LYS A 16 -11.02 -34.57 31.31
N ILE A 17 -10.26 -33.97 32.21
CA ILE A 17 -9.09 -33.16 31.88
C ILE A 17 -8.17 -33.98 30.97
N PHE A 18 -8.02 -33.52 29.74
CA PHE A 18 -6.82 -33.72 28.92
C PHE A 18 -6.36 -32.33 28.52
N TYR A 19 -5.46 -31.75 29.32
CA TYR A 19 -4.71 -30.56 28.92
C TYR A 19 -3.75 -30.95 27.79
N CYS A 20 -3.70 -30.17 26.71
CA CYS A 20 -2.43 -29.68 26.17
C CYS A 20 -2.65 -28.73 24.98
N LEU A 21 -2.25 -27.48 25.22
CA LEU A 21 -1.30 -26.74 24.38
C LEU A 21 -1.76 -26.16 23.02
N ILE A 22 -1.49 -24.85 22.96
CA ILE A 22 -1.16 -24.03 21.79
C ILE A 22 -2.36 -23.34 21.12
N GLY A 23 -2.70 -22.19 21.73
CA GLY A 23 -3.03 -21.04 20.92
C GLY A 23 -1.83 -20.68 20.05
N SER A 24 -2.05 -20.58 18.75
CA SER A 24 -1.17 -19.83 17.86
C SER A 24 -2.03 -19.28 16.75
N ALA A 25 -2.56 -18.08 16.98
CA ALA A 25 -2.99 -17.22 15.88
C ALA A 25 -1.72 -16.86 15.09
N PHE A 26 -1.41 -17.66 14.08
CA PHE A 26 -0.36 -17.35 13.11
C PHE A 26 -0.84 -16.20 12.22
N ALA A 27 -0.75 -14.98 12.73
CA ALA A 27 -0.69 -13.80 11.88
C ALA A 27 0.72 -13.73 11.29
N PHE A 28 0.96 -14.48 10.21
CA PHE A 28 2.13 -14.24 9.37
C PHE A 28 1.95 -12.88 8.70
N THR A 29 2.38 -11.81 9.36
CA THR A 29 2.68 -10.56 8.66
C THR A 29 4.06 -10.72 8.04
N ALA A 30 4.11 -11.40 6.89
CA ALA A 30 5.31 -11.45 6.07
C ALA A 30 5.53 -10.04 5.51
N CYS A 31 6.33 -9.26 6.21
CA CYS A 31 6.76 -7.95 5.76
C CYS A 31 7.91 -8.16 4.78
N GLU A 32 7.57 -8.33 3.50
CA GLU A 32 8.60 -8.40 2.46
C GLU A 32 9.25 -7.02 2.32
N LYS A 33 10.59 -6.99 2.36
CA LYS A 33 11.33 -5.74 2.24
C LYS A 33 11.37 -5.37 0.76
N VAL A 34 10.61 -4.36 0.39
CA VAL A 34 10.77 -3.70 -0.90
C VAL A 34 11.86 -2.63 -0.75
N ASP A 35 12.85 -2.64 -1.63
CA ASP A 35 13.94 -1.65 -1.65
C ASP A 35 13.43 -0.31 -2.18
N ILE A 36 12.84 0.49 -1.29
CA ILE A 36 12.25 1.79 -1.61
C ILE A 36 13.10 2.90 -0.99
N ALA A 37 13.24 4.04 -1.68
CA ALA A 37 13.92 5.21 -1.14
C ALA A 37 13.40 5.55 0.28
N LYS A 38 14.32 5.60 1.25
CA LYS A 38 14.02 5.55 2.70
C LYS A 38 13.08 6.67 3.16
N ASP A 39 13.21 7.84 2.54
CA ASP A 39 12.49 9.08 2.82
C ASP A 39 11.12 9.20 2.11
N SER A 40 10.72 8.19 1.32
CA SER A 40 9.44 8.22 0.61
C SER A 40 8.25 8.15 1.57
N PRO A 41 7.13 8.85 1.28
CA PRO A 41 5.91 8.76 2.07
C PRO A 41 5.41 7.32 2.19
N LYS A 42 4.79 6.98 3.32
CA LYS A 42 4.29 5.62 3.59
C LYS A 42 3.34 5.12 2.50
N CYS A 43 2.52 6.00 1.94
CA CYS A 43 1.56 5.62 0.92
C CYS A 43 2.23 5.31 -0.43
N ILE A 44 3.32 6.02 -0.78
CA ILE A 44 4.15 5.70 -1.96
C ILE A 44 4.83 4.33 -1.78
N LYS A 45 5.26 4.02 -0.56
CA LYS A 45 5.80 2.69 -0.25
C LYS A 45 4.77 1.59 -0.48
N GLN A 46 3.51 1.83 -0.11
CA GLN A 46 2.43 0.90 -0.37
C GLN A 46 2.16 0.74 -1.88
N LYS A 47 2.17 1.83 -2.65
CA LYS A 47 2.01 1.77 -4.11
C LYS A 47 3.09 0.92 -4.79
N ALA A 48 4.33 0.96 -4.30
CA ALA A 48 5.41 0.09 -4.80
C ALA A 48 5.12 -1.39 -4.53
N VAL A 49 4.60 -1.73 -3.34
CA VAL A 49 4.17 -3.10 -3.02
C VAL A 49 3.05 -3.52 -3.98
N ASP A 50 2.04 -2.68 -4.16
CA ASP A 50 0.89 -2.99 -5.03
C ASP A 50 1.34 -3.20 -6.50
N LEU A 51 2.29 -2.40 -6.99
CA LEU A 51 2.88 -2.54 -8.33
C LEU A 51 3.77 -3.78 -8.45
N LYS A 52 4.47 -4.17 -7.39
CA LYS A 52 5.31 -5.37 -7.37
C LYS A 52 4.48 -6.64 -7.56
N GLU A 53 3.32 -6.71 -6.92
CA GLU A 53 2.36 -7.82 -7.03
C GLU A 53 1.62 -7.86 -8.38
N ALA A 54 1.71 -6.78 -9.18
CA ALA A 54 1.14 -6.76 -10.52
C ALA A 54 1.89 -7.71 -11.47
N PRO A 55 1.20 -8.31 -12.46
CA PRO A 55 1.80 -9.30 -13.37
C PRO A 55 2.77 -8.69 -14.40
N CYS A 56 2.92 -7.37 -14.43
CA CYS A 56 3.88 -6.71 -15.31
C CYS A 56 5.30 -6.89 -14.75
N GLU A 57 6.23 -7.30 -15.61
CA GLU A 57 7.63 -7.58 -15.23
C GLU A 57 8.62 -6.58 -15.84
N SER A 58 8.17 -5.64 -16.68
CA SER A 58 9.05 -4.74 -17.43
C SER A 58 8.57 -3.30 -17.33
N ASP A 59 9.52 -2.40 -17.12
CA ASP A 59 9.35 -0.94 -16.94
C ASP A 59 8.39 -0.53 -15.82
N VAL A 60 8.15 -1.40 -14.82
CA VAL A 60 7.34 -1.05 -13.65
C VAL A 60 8.18 -0.19 -12.71
N ASN A 61 7.76 1.06 -12.49
CA ASN A 61 8.53 2.00 -11.69
C ASN A 61 7.66 3.08 -11.03
N ILE A 62 8.22 3.71 -10.00
CA ILE A 62 7.69 4.93 -9.40
C ILE A 62 8.76 6.01 -9.51
N LYS A 63 8.42 7.11 -10.18
CA LYS A 63 9.33 8.25 -10.37
C LYS A 63 8.76 9.51 -9.73
N GLU A 64 9.62 10.25 -9.06
CA GLU A 64 9.32 11.52 -8.39
C GLU A 64 9.62 12.69 -9.34
N TYR A 65 8.68 13.64 -9.41
CA TYR A 65 8.78 14.83 -10.23
C TYR A 65 8.40 16.07 -9.40
N PHE A 66 8.90 17.23 -9.80
CA PHE A 66 8.39 18.51 -9.36
C PHE A 66 7.50 19.11 -10.46
N PHE A 67 6.23 19.33 -10.15
CA PHE A 67 5.22 19.80 -11.09
C PHE A 67 4.21 20.69 -10.37
N GLN A 68 3.77 21.78 -10.98
CA GLN A 68 2.81 22.74 -10.39
C GLN A 68 3.20 23.22 -8.98
N GLY A 69 4.50 23.42 -8.74
CA GLY A 69 5.03 23.92 -7.47
C GLY A 69 5.03 22.89 -6.33
N LYS A 70 4.79 21.60 -6.60
CA LYS A 70 4.80 20.52 -5.59
C LYS A 70 5.46 19.25 -6.10
N LEU A 71 5.84 18.37 -5.17
CA LEU A 71 6.29 17.02 -5.50
C LEU A 71 5.09 16.15 -5.87
N VAL A 72 5.24 15.42 -6.97
CA VAL A 72 4.28 14.44 -7.50
C VAL A 72 5.00 13.15 -7.86
N TYR A 73 4.26 12.06 -7.94
CA TYR A 73 4.78 10.73 -8.22
C TYR A 73 4.03 10.12 -9.39
N VAL A 74 4.77 9.61 -10.37
CA VAL A 74 4.22 8.87 -11.51
C VAL A 74 4.35 7.40 -11.20
N LEU A 75 3.21 6.71 -11.16
CA LEU A 75 3.11 5.27 -10.99
C LEU A 75 3.03 4.62 -12.37
N ASN A 76 4.14 4.06 -12.84
CA ASN A 76 4.18 3.34 -14.11
C ASN A 76 3.93 1.85 -13.87
N PRO A 77 2.78 1.30 -14.33
CA PRO A 77 2.53 -0.13 -14.21
C PRO A 77 3.32 -0.97 -15.22
N GLY A 78 4.07 -0.35 -16.13
CA GLY A 78 4.85 -1.05 -17.16
C GLY A 78 4.04 -1.39 -18.41
N ASP A 79 4.65 -2.17 -19.30
CA ASP A 79 4.16 -2.35 -20.68
C ASP A 79 3.05 -3.39 -20.85
N CYS A 80 2.58 -4.02 -19.77
CA CYS A 80 1.63 -5.13 -19.84
C CYS A 80 0.15 -4.71 -19.76
N ILE A 81 -0.14 -3.40 -19.64
CA ILE A 81 -1.51 -2.86 -19.51
C ILE A 81 -2.04 -2.40 -20.88
N ALA A 82 -3.27 -2.80 -21.21
CA ALA A 82 -3.92 -2.53 -22.50
C ALA A 82 -3.97 -1.03 -22.90
N ASP A 83 -4.11 -0.13 -21.92
CA ASP A 83 -4.14 1.31 -22.15
C ASP A 83 -2.79 2.00 -21.88
N ALA A 84 -1.79 1.31 -21.30
CA ALA A 84 -0.48 1.87 -20.94
C ALA A 84 -0.55 3.25 -20.25
N SER A 85 -1.48 3.42 -19.31
CA SER A 85 -1.61 4.67 -18.56
C SER A 85 -0.80 4.65 -17.25
N ALA A 86 -0.23 5.79 -16.89
CA ALA A 86 0.51 5.99 -15.65
C ALA A 86 -0.25 6.97 -14.75
N GLU A 87 -0.54 6.57 -13.52
CA GLU A 87 -1.23 7.44 -12.55
C GLU A 87 -0.26 8.49 -12.00
N VAL A 88 -0.70 9.74 -11.90
CA VAL A 88 0.04 10.81 -11.23
C VAL A 88 -0.63 11.11 -9.90
N ILE A 89 0.12 11.03 -8.80
CA ILE A 89 -0.38 11.27 -7.44
C ILE A 89 0.48 12.31 -6.70
N ASP A 90 -0.08 12.95 -5.67
CA ASP A 90 0.70 13.80 -4.76
C ASP A 90 1.31 13.02 -3.58
N GLY A 91 2.06 13.72 -2.71
CA GLY A 91 2.67 13.11 -1.51
C GLY A 91 1.68 12.62 -0.45
N ASN A 92 0.39 12.98 -0.57
CA ASN A 92 -0.70 12.45 0.25
C ASN A 92 -1.44 11.29 -0.45
N CYS A 93 -0.92 10.84 -1.60
CA CYS A 93 -1.53 9.82 -2.46
C CYS A 93 -2.93 10.17 -2.98
N ASN A 94 -3.21 11.47 -3.15
CA ASN A 94 -4.37 11.89 -3.92
C ASN A 94 -4.07 11.74 -5.41
N SER A 95 -4.99 11.14 -6.15
CA SER A 95 -4.90 11.07 -7.61
C SER A 95 -5.07 12.45 -8.22
N LEU A 96 -4.14 12.82 -9.11
CA LEU A 96 -4.14 14.07 -9.86
C LEU A 96 -4.54 13.83 -11.33
N GLY A 97 -4.54 12.58 -11.79
CA GLY A 97 -4.90 12.17 -13.14
C GLY A 97 -4.02 11.05 -13.68
N TYR A 98 -4.16 10.77 -14.97
CA TYR A 98 -3.43 9.70 -15.66
C TYR A 98 -2.75 10.24 -16.91
N LEU A 99 -1.51 9.84 -17.15
CA LEU A 99 -0.76 10.12 -18.37
C LEU A 99 -0.84 8.91 -19.32
N GLY A 100 -0.75 9.15 -20.63
CA GLY A 100 -0.88 8.10 -21.63
C GLY A 100 -2.32 7.64 -21.80
N GLY A 101 -2.58 6.34 -21.82
CA GLY A 101 -3.90 5.82 -22.15
C GLY A 101 -4.13 5.73 -23.65
N PHE A 102 -5.19 5.05 -24.06
CA PHE A 102 -5.66 5.02 -25.46
C PHE A 102 -5.85 6.42 -26.07
N GLY A 103 -6.29 7.40 -25.25
CA GLY A 103 -6.45 8.80 -25.66
C GLY A 103 -5.17 9.63 -25.65
N GLY A 104 -4.05 9.10 -25.14
CA GLY A 104 -2.76 9.80 -25.09
C GLY A 104 -2.79 11.08 -24.26
N ASN A 105 -3.35 11.05 -23.06
CA ASN A 105 -3.41 12.23 -22.21
C ASN A 105 -1.99 12.67 -21.78
N THR A 106 -1.63 13.91 -22.05
CA THR A 106 -0.34 14.50 -21.65
C THR A 106 -0.47 15.52 -20.53
N LYS A 107 -1.70 15.74 -20.01
CA LYS A 107 -1.99 16.84 -19.09
C LYS A 107 -2.43 16.38 -17.71
N ILE A 108 -2.04 17.15 -16.70
CA ILE A 108 -2.50 17.02 -15.32
C ILE A 108 -2.94 18.41 -14.85
N ASN A 109 -4.19 18.53 -14.37
CA ASN A 109 -4.83 19.82 -14.06
C ASN A 109 -4.68 20.85 -15.20
N ASP A 110 -5.06 20.44 -16.42
CA ASP A 110 -5.00 21.25 -17.67
C ASP A 110 -3.62 21.74 -18.12
N GLU A 111 -2.55 21.40 -17.41
CA GLU A 111 -1.18 21.73 -17.76
C GLU A 111 -0.43 20.51 -18.31
N ASP A 112 0.36 20.73 -19.37
CA ASP A 112 1.17 19.70 -19.99
C ASP A 112 2.28 19.20 -19.04
N PHE A 113 2.32 17.88 -18.82
CA PHE A 113 3.25 17.23 -17.92
C PHE A 113 4.69 17.23 -18.42
N SER A 114 4.94 17.57 -19.69
CA SER A 114 6.31 17.80 -20.20
C SER A 114 7.07 18.91 -19.46
N LYS A 115 6.35 19.78 -18.74
CA LYS A 115 6.94 20.80 -17.85
C LYS A 115 7.39 20.25 -16.49
N ALA A 116 7.06 19.00 -16.17
CA ALA A 116 7.46 18.37 -14.92
C ALA A 116 8.97 18.13 -14.90
N GLU A 117 9.62 18.48 -13.80
CA GLU A 117 11.04 18.23 -13.60
C GLU A 117 11.24 16.89 -12.91
N TYR A 118 11.85 15.93 -13.59
CA TYR A 118 12.27 14.67 -12.97
C TYR A 118 13.24 14.94 -11.81
N LYS A 119 13.02 14.27 -10.68
CA LYS A 119 13.89 14.36 -9.50
C LYS A 119 14.66 13.07 -9.28
N ARG A 120 13.97 11.93 -9.20
CA ARG A 120 14.59 10.61 -8.97
C ARG A 120 13.61 9.48 -9.21
N THR A 121 14.13 8.27 -9.32
CA THR A 121 13.37 7.03 -9.23
C THR A 121 13.27 6.62 -7.77
N ILE A 122 12.04 6.41 -7.28
CA ILE A 122 11.75 6.02 -5.90
C ILE A 122 11.85 4.51 -5.72
N TRP A 123 11.40 3.79 -6.74
CA TRP A 123 11.35 2.34 -6.80
C TRP A 123 11.22 1.86 -8.24
N GLU A 124 11.77 0.69 -8.54
CA GLU A 124 11.61 -0.04 -9.79
C GLU A 124 11.56 -1.55 -9.47
N LYS A 125 10.78 -2.30 -10.26
CA LYS A 125 10.61 -3.75 -10.09
C LYS A 125 11.80 -4.54 -10.64
#